data_AF-A0A956DSI5-F1
#
_entry.id   AF-A0A956DSI5-F1
#
_cell.length_a   1.000
_cell.length_b   1.000
_cell.length_c   1.000
_cell.angle_alpha   90.00
_cell.angle_beta   90.00
_cell.angle_gamma   90.00
#
_symmetry.space_group_name_H-M   'P 1'
#
loop_
_entity.id
_entity.type
_entity.pdbx_description
1 polymer ?
#
loop_
_entity_poly.entity_id
_entity_poly.type
_entity_poly.pdbx_seq_one_letter_code
_entity_poly.pdbx_strand_id
1 'polypeptide(L)'
;PMEVVTPRESLVRRGDHAVALLEAEIAPVGALPAVAGEVWGRRVSSIRSSEQIRLLEQPVNKRLWRDTEDNVSEYAFREQTLRHHATTVRLDMAERIVSNSAVGVGLRKVVERLDRTRFDLATRLDGESDGDDTTTVLQSLLEQEAIPFLAAYRLTEPGLEKRAAWEKTWDLQRREDRGEDVGTIPVPPKYDQKDFRDPSFYRLRGKLDVPKERFISYPGCESDEDGEPLYGWAGWTPYERAQALMALDELAEQAEVPVAERHGLLAGLAFLVPYVRWGLPRPDGTLDLAAARTAATEIEAILRDLLGREGMTEAQLAAWAKAHPPPKTRAPRKKRAKNHD
;
A
#
# COMPACT_ATOMS: atom_id res chain seq x y z
N PRO A 1 28.89 17.55 35.98
CA PRO A 1 27.47 17.94 35.98
C PRO A 1 26.82 17.51 34.66
N MET A 2 26.30 16.28 34.64
CA MET A 2 25.47 15.76 33.55
C MET A 2 24.02 16.16 33.84
N GLU A 3 23.26 16.48 32.79
CA GLU A 3 21.86 16.95 32.87
C GLU A 3 21.03 16.16 33.89
N VAL A 4 20.37 16.91 34.78
CA VAL A 4 19.23 16.40 35.53
C VAL A 4 18.12 16.24 34.51
N VAL A 5 18.02 15.06 33.90
CA VAL A 5 16.81 14.65 33.19
C VAL A 5 15.73 14.61 34.26
N THR A 6 14.89 15.64 34.30
CA THR A 6 13.65 15.62 35.06
C THR A 6 12.97 14.30 34.71
N PRO A 7 12.68 13.41 35.68
CA PRO A 7 11.98 12.19 35.35
C PRO A 7 10.69 12.62 34.67
N ARG A 8 10.52 12.27 33.39
CA ARG A 8 9.19 12.34 32.77
C ARG A 8 8.28 11.60 33.74
N GLU A 9 7.21 12.25 34.20
CA GLU A 9 6.19 11.60 35.01
C GLU A 9 5.55 10.52 34.12
N SER A 10 6.17 9.33 34.12
CA SER A 10 5.58 8.16 33.51
C SER A 10 4.29 7.89 34.29
N LEU A 11 3.16 7.90 33.60
CA LEU A 11 1.86 7.57 34.19
C LEU A 11 1.55 6.12 33.85
N VAL A 12 0.88 5.41 34.76
CA VAL A 12 0.35 4.05 34.55
C VAL A 12 -1.11 4.01 34.95
N ARG A 13 -1.88 3.07 34.39
CA ARG A 13 -3.31 2.95 34.71
C ARG A 13 -3.56 2.13 35.98
N ARG A 14 -4.36 2.68 36.91
CA ARG A 14 -4.90 1.98 38.07
C ARG A 14 -6.43 2.07 38.05
N GLY A 15 -7.08 1.03 37.52
CA GLY A 15 -8.50 1.11 37.15
C GLY A 15 -8.67 2.08 35.97
N ASP A 16 -9.61 3.02 36.09
CA ASP A 16 -9.94 3.95 35.00
C ASP A 16 -9.10 5.24 34.96
N HIS A 17 -8.21 5.45 35.94
CA HIS A 17 -7.43 6.70 36.09
C HIS A 17 -5.93 6.47 35.90
N ALA A 18 -5.24 7.49 35.36
CA ALA A 18 -3.80 7.53 35.24
C ALA A 18 -3.17 8.04 36.55
N VAL A 19 -2.15 7.34 37.04
CA VAL A 19 -1.39 7.68 38.26
C VAL A 19 0.10 7.67 37.97
N ALA A 20 0.89 8.48 38.68
CA ALA A 20 2.34 8.48 38.51
C ALA A 20 2.92 7.09 38.77
N LEU A 21 3.87 6.65 37.95
CA LEU A 21 4.52 5.34 38.04
C LEU A 21 5.10 5.13 39.44
N LEU A 22 5.67 6.18 40.03
CA LEU A 22 6.19 6.17 41.41
C LEU A 22 5.09 5.91 42.46
N GLU A 23 3.87 6.36 42.23
CA GLU A 23 2.72 6.17 43.12
C GLU A 23 2.02 4.82 42.89
N ALA A 24 2.20 4.24 41.70
CA ALA A 24 1.62 2.97 41.29
C ALA A 24 2.55 1.76 41.50
N GLU A 25 3.86 1.99 41.61
CA GLU A 25 4.80 0.95 41.98
C GLU A 25 4.58 0.59 43.46
N ILE A 26 3.89 -0.53 43.67
CA ILE A 26 3.85 -1.18 44.99
C ILE A 26 5.30 -1.51 45.35
N ALA A 27 5.79 -0.95 46.47
CA ALA A 27 7.10 -1.30 47.00
C ALA A 27 7.20 -2.84 47.07
N PRO A 28 8.31 -3.45 46.61
CA PRO A 28 8.42 -4.90 46.54
C PRO A 28 8.06 -5.50 47.90
N VAL A 29 6.99 -6.28 47.93
CA VAL A 29 6.48 -6.87 49.17
C VAL A 29 7.40 -8.04 49.52
N GLY A 30 8.37 -7.80 50.39
CA GLY A 30 9.23 -8.82 50.97
C GLY A 30 10.73 -8.70 50.63
N ALA A 31 11.54 -9.44 51.38
CA ALA A 31 12.96 -9.62 51.09
C ALA A 31 13.15 -10.73 50.05
N LEU A 32 14.06 -10.53 49.10
CA LEU A 32 14.45 -11.59 48.16
C LEU A 32 15.00 -12.79 48.96
N PRO A 33 14.61 -14.04 48.63
CA PRO A 33 15.30 -15.22 49.15
C PRO A 33 16.82 -15.08 48.94
N ALA A 34 17.65 -15.55 49.87
CA ALA A 34 19.11 -15.32 49.82
C ALA A 34 19.74 -15.70 48.47
N VAL A 35 19.29 -16.81 47.87
CA VAL A 35 19.71 -17.28 46.54
C VAL A 35 19.34 -16.28 45.43
N ALA A 36 18.16 -15.69 45.49
CA ALA A 36 17.72 -14.66 44.55
C ALA A 36 18.45 -13.32 44.78
N GLY A 37 18.79 -13.00 46.04
CA GLY A 37 19.55 -11.80 46.40
C GLY A 37 20.96 -11.78 45.78
N GLU A 38 21.67 -12.91 45.80
CA GLU A 38 22.99 -13.03 45.17
C GLU A 38 22.94 -12.86 43.65
N VAL A 39 21.95 -13.51 42.99
CA VAL A 39 21.72 -13.37 41.55
C VAL A 39 21.35 -11.93 41.19
N TRP A 40 20.48 -11.30 41.98
CA TRP A 40 20.11 -9.90 41.81
C TRP A 40 21.29 -8.95 41.95
N GLY A 41 22.13 -9.14 42.97
CA GLY A 41 23.34 -8.32 43.19
C GLY A 41 24.32 -8.40 42.02
N ARG A 42 24.55 -9.61 41.49
CA ARG A 42 25.36 -9.81 40.27
C ARG A 42 24.76 -9.09 39.07
N ARG A 43 23.45 -9.24 38.84
CA ARG A 43 22.74 -8.57 37.75
C ARG A 43 22.86 -7.05 37.82
N VAL A 44 22.60 -6.44 38.99
CA VAL A 44 22.71 -4.99 39.18
C VAL A 44 24.13 -4.49 38.91
N SER A 45 25.13 -5.25 39.35
CA SER A 45 26.54 -4.94 39.10
C SER A 45 26.88 -4.98 37.60
N SER A 46 26.37 -5.96 36.85
CA SER A 46 26.53 -6.05 35.39
C SER A 46 25.85 -4.89 34.66
N ILE A 47 24.64 -4.50 35.08
CA ILE A 47 23.91 -3.33 34.51
C ILE A 47 24.70 -2.03 34.72
N ARG A 48 25.32 -1.85 35.90
CA ARG A 48 26.06 -0.62 36.21
C ARG A 48 27.42 -0.55 35.51
N SER A 49 28.05 -1.69 35.26
CA SER A 49 29.39 -1.77 34.67
C SER A 49 29.40 -1.84 33.14
N SER A 50 28.32 -2.29 32.49
CA SER A 50 28.21 -2.33 31.03
C SER A 50 27.15 -1.34 30.52
N GLU A 51 27.55 -0.48 29.59
CA GLU A 51 26.65 0.44 28.91
C GLU A 51 25.62 -0.29 28.03
N GLN A 52 26.05 -1.37 27.35
CA GLN A 52 25.18 -2.18 26.49
C GLN A 52 24.09 -2.89 27.29
N ILE A 53 24.45 -3.51 28.43
CA ILE A 53 23.49 -4.15 29.32
C ILE A 53 22.53 -3.11 29.92
N ARG A 54 23.05 -1.93 30.29
CA ARG A 54 22.23 -0.82 30.81
C ARG A 54 21.20 -0.34 29.80
N LEU A 55 21.57 -0.25 28.52
CA LEU A 55 20.66 0.10 27.44
C LEU A 55 19.52 -0.92 27.33
N LEU A 56 19.85 -2.22 27.29
CA LEU A 56 18.86 -3.30 27.22
C LEU A 56 17.95 -3.37 28.45
N GLU A 57 18.45 -2.97 29.62
CA GLU A 57 17.72 -3.00 30.88
C GLU A 57 16.90 -1.72 31.16
N GLN A 58 16.93 -0.75 30.24
CA GLN A 58 16.03 0.41 30.28
C GLN A 58 14.56 -0.05 30.21
N PRO A 59 13.62 0.68 30.85
CA PRO A 59 12.20 0.35 30.82
C PRO A 59 11.66 0.14 29.40
N VAL A 60 12.09 0.93 28.41
CA VAL A 60 11.67 0.79 27.01
C VAL A 60 12.06 -0.56 26.38
N ASN A 61 13.19 -1.16 26.80
CA ASN A 61 13.72 -2.40 26.25
C ASN A 61 13.36 -3.63 27.09
N LYS A 62 13.17 -3.46 28.41
CA LYS A 62 12.84 -4.52 29.36
C LYS A 62 11.34 -4.65 29.61
N ARG A 63 10.62 -3.53 29.56
CA ARG A 63 9.16 -3.42 29.73
C ARG A 63 8.56 -2.91 28.43
N LEU A 64 8.82 -3.58 27.30
CA LEU A 64 8.19 -3.28 26.02
C LEU A 64 6.64 -3.28 26.07
N TRP A 65 6.05 -3.75 27.18
CA TRP A 65 4.66 -4.20 27.27
C TRP A 65 3.88 -3.59 28.44
N ARG A 66 4.45 -2.65 29.21
CA ARG A 66 3.74 -2.00 30.33
C ARG A 66 3.68 -0.50 30.06
N ASP A 67 2.49 -0.04 29.67
CA ASP A 67 2.16 1.35 29.35
C ASP A 67 3.17 1.96 28.36
N THR A 68 2.94 1.72 27.07
CA THR A 68 3.59 2.47 25.97
C THR A 68 3.42 3.98 26.19
N GLU A 69 4.11 4.84 25.43
CA GLU A 69 3.94 6.30 25.58
C GLU A 69 2.45 6.74 25.50
N ASP A 70 1.61 5.93 24.85
CA ASP A 70 0.17 6.12 24.69
C ASP A 70 -0.71 5.49 25.82
N ASN A 71 -0.12 4.92 26.87
CA ASN A 71 -0.82 4.35 28.03
C ASN A 71 -1.82 3.23 27.68
N VAL A 72 -1.45 2.38 26.70
CA VAL A 72 -2.28 1.27 26.20
C VAL A 72 -2.00 -0.01 27.02
N SER A 73 -3.07 -0.75 27.36
CA SER A 73 -2.99 -2.04 28.05
C SER A 73 -2.18 -3.07 27.26
N GLU A 74 -1.38 -3.89 27.95
CA GLU A 74 -0.61 -5.00 27.38
C GLU A 74 -1.45 -5.91 26.47
N TYR A 75 -2.67 -6.23 26.91
CA TYR A 75 -3.58 -7.10 26.16
C TYR A 75 -3.96 -6.45 24.83
N ALA A 76 -4.36 -5.18 24.86
CA ALA A 76 -4.76 -4.43 23.67
C ALA A 76 -3.58 -4.24 22.70
N PHE A 77 -2.37 -3.97 23.22
CA PHE A 77 -1.17 -3.88 22.39
C PHE A 77 -0.86 -5.21 21.70
N ARG A 78 -0.93 -6.35 22.43
CA ARG A 78 -0.68 -7.68 21.88
C ARG A 78 -1.72 -8.04 20.83
N GLU A 79 -2.99 -7.77 21.10
CA GLU A 79 -4.09 -7.98 20.16
C GLU A 79 -3.87 -7.16 18.88
N GLN A 80 -3.60 -5.86 19.00
CA GLN A 80 -3.32 -4.99 17.85
C GLN A 80 -2.07 -5.45 17.06
N THR A 81 -1.01 -5.84 17.76
CA THR A 81 0.23 -6.31 17.13
C THR A 81 0.01 -7.63 16.39
N LEU A 82 -0.67 -8.58 17.03
CA LEU A 82 -1.03 -9.86 16.43
C LEU A 82 -1.89 -9.64 15.19
N ARG A 83 -2.90 -8.76 15.29
CA ARG A 83 -3.77 -8.38 14.18
C ARG A 83 -2.98 -7.79 13.02
N HIS A 84 -2.07 -6.86 13.31
CA HIS A 84 -1.20 -6.27 12.29
C HIS A 84 -0.34 -7.33 11.59
N HIS A 85 0.28 -8.24 12.36
CA HIS A 85 1.10 -9.31 11.80
C HIS A 85 0.26 -10.30 10.98
N ALA A 86 -0.92 -10.68 11.47
CA ALA A 86 -1.86 -11.53 10.76
C ALA A 86 -2.30 -10.92 9.43
N THR A 87 -2.56 -9.61 9.41
CA THR A 87 -2.86 -8.86 8.19
C THR A 87 -1.67 -8.85 7.23
N THR A 88 -0.47 -8.51 7.72
CA THR A 88 0.75 -8.51 6.90
C THR A 88 1.03 -9.88 6.29
N VAL A 89 0.93 -10.97 7.05
CA VAL A 89 1.15 -12.32 6.53
C VAL A 89 0.17 -12.66 5.40
N ARG A 90 -1.13 -12.32 5.55
CA ARG A 90 -2.13 -12.56 4.51
C ARG A 90 -1.83 -11.76 3.23
N LEU A 91 -1.46 -10.49 3.39
CA LEU A 91 -1.07 -9.64 2.26
C LEU A 91 0.23 -10.13 1.60
N ASP A 92 1.22 -10.62 2.36
CA ASP A 92 2.47 -11.19 1.83
C ASP A 92 2.22 -12.44 1.00
N MET A 93 1.27 -13.27 1.43
CA MET A 93 0.87 -14.46 0.66
C MET A 93 0.23 -14.05 -0.67
N ALA A 94 -0.67 -13.08 -0.65
CA ALA A 94 -1.31 -12.55 -1.85
C ALA A 94 -0.28 -11.86 -2.79
N GLU A 95 0.62 -11.03 -2.25
CA GLU A 95 1.64 -10.34 -3.05
C GLU A 95 2.57 -11.32 -3.75
N ARG A 96 3.01 -12.40 -3.07
CA ARG A 96 3.83 -13.44 -3.71
C ARG A 96 3.13 -14.09 -4.90
N ILE A 97 1.82 -14.26 -4.85
CA ILE A 97 1.06 -14.84 -5.97
C ILE A 97 0.97 -13.85 -7.13
N VAL A 98 0.65 -12.59 -6.84
CA VAL A 98 0.45 -11.54 -7.85
C VAL A 98 1.78 -11.13 -8.50
N SER A 99 2.85 -10.99 -7.72
CA SER A 99 4.20 -10.62 -8.20
C SER A 99 4.83 -11.67 -9.13
N ASN A 100 4.42 -12.95 -9.02
CA ASN A 100 4.86 -14.02 -9.92
C ASN A 100 4.06 -14.10 -11.24
N SER A 101 3.18 -13.13 -11.51
CA SER A 101 2.46 -13.00 -12.77
C SER A 101 3.05 -11.87 -13.60
N ALA A 102 2.98 -11.98 -14.93
CA ALA A 102 3.32 -10.90 -15.87
C ALA A 102 2.09 -10.07 -16.29
N VAL A 103 0.89 -10.56 -15.97
CA VAL A 103 -0.41 -9.96 -16.32
C VAL A 103 -1.27 -9.89 -15.05
N GLY A 104 -2.30 -9.05 -15.04
CA GLY A 104 -3.30 -9.01 -13.97
C GLY A 104 -3.86 -10.40 -13.62
N VAL A 105 -4.08 -10.65 -12.32
CA VAL A 105 -4.54 -11.92 -11.77
C VAL A 105 -5.93 -11.72 -11.17
N GLY A 106 -6.89 -12.57 -11.56
CA GLY A 106 -8.22 -12.61 -10.95
C GLY A 106 -8.19 -13.13 -9.51
N LEU A 107 -9.07 -12.59 -8.67
CA LEU A 107 -9.25 -12.97 -7.27
C LEU A 107 -9.30 -14.49 -7.02
N ARG A 108 -10.13 -15.25 -7.75
CA ARG A 108 -10.27 -16.72 -7.67
C ARG A 108 -8.94 -17.40 -7.91
N LYS A 109 -8.17 -16.97 -8.90
CA LYS A 109 -6.83 -17.52 -9.17
C LYS A 109 -5.84 -17.22 -8.05
N VAL A 110 -6.00 -16.08 -7.36
CA VAL A 110 -5.24 -15.82 -6.14
C VAL A 110 -5.67 -16.78 -5.03
N VAL A 111 -6.97 -16.95 -4.80
CA VAL A 111 -7.52 -17.89 -3.79
C VAL A 111 -7.06 -19.33 -4.04
N GLU A 112 -7.10 -19.80 -5.29
CA GLU A 112 -6.68 -21.15 -5.69
C GLU A 112 -5.20 -21.43 -5.38
N ARG A 113 -4.35 -20.39 -5.45
CA ARG A 113 -2.90 -20.50 -5.22
C ARG A 113 -2.49 -20.23 -3.77
N LEU A 114 -3.41 -19.79 -2.91
CA LEU A 114 -3.12 -19.54 -1.51
C LEU A 114 -2.90 -20.85 -0.74
N ASP A 115 -1.93 -20.84 0.18
CA ASP A 115 -1.91 -21.79 1.28
C ASP A 115 -3.08 -21.48 2.22
N ARG A 116 -4.21 -22.17 1.99
CA ARG A 116 -5.45 -21.94 2.74
C ARG A 116 -5.29 -22.20 4.23
N THR A 117 -4.52 -23.22 4.62
CA THR A 117 -4.31 -23.54 6.03
C THR A 117 -3.64 -22.38 6.76
N ARG A 118 -2.58 -21.82 6.16
CA ARG A 118 -1.89 -20.68 6.74
C ARG A 118 -2.71 -19.39 6.67
N PHE A 119 -3.41 -19.17 5.56
CA PHE A 119 -4.26 -17.97 5.40
C PHE A 119 -5.40 -17.96 6.41
N ASP A 120 -6.14 -19.06 6.53
CA ASP A 120 -7.29 -19.16 7.45
C ASP A 120 -6.84 -19.10 8.91
N LEU A 121 -5.66 -19.66 9.25
CA LEU A 121 -5.06 -19.48 10.57
C LEU A 121 -4.76 -18.00 10.87
N ALA A 122 -4.16 -17.28 9.92
CA ALA A 122 -3.92 -15.85 10.07
C ALA A 122 -5.22 -15.05 10.19
N THR A 123 -6.26 -15.40 9.42
CA THR A 123 -7.60 -14.79 9.53
C THR A 123 -8.22 -14.99 10.91
N ARG A 124 -8.06 -16.16 11.54
CA ARG A 124 -8.51 -16.39 12.92
C ARG A 124 -7.76 -15.54 13.95
N LEU A 125 -6.45 -15.37 13.75
CA LEU A 125 -5.59 -14.56 14.63
C LEU A 125 -5.88 -13.05 14.55
N ASP A 126 -6.49 -12.60 13.46
CA ASP A 126 -6.98 -11.22 13.27
C ASP A 126 -8.18 -10.88 14.18
N GLY A 127 -8.98 -11.90 14.53
CA GLY A 127 -10.17 -11.82 15.36
C GLY A 127 -11.40 -11.19 14.68
N GLU A 128 -11.20 -10.26 13.76
CA GLU A 128 -12.27 -9.49 13.12
C GLU A 128 -12.99 -10.20 11.97
N SER A 129 -12.27 -11.11 11.30
CA SER A 129 -12.77 -11.87 10.14
C SER A 129 -12.88 -13.36 10.42
N ASP A 130 -12.91 -13.76 11.70
CA ASP A 130 -13.07 -15.18 12.05
C ASP A 130 -14.46 -15.68 11.61
N GLY A 131 -14.46 -16.76 10.82
CA GLY A 131 -15.65 -17.36 10.23
C GLY A 131 -16.07 -16.79 8.86
N ASP A 132 -15.41 -15.75 8.36
CA ASP A 132 -15.66 -15.23 7.01
C ASP A 132 -15.07 -16.15 5.94
N ASP A 133 -15.69 -16.15 4.76
CA ASP A 133 -15.18 -16.89 3.60
C ASP A 133 -13.84 -16.32 3.12
N THR A 134 -12.87 -17.20 2.85
CA THR A 134 -11.50 -16.86 2.40
C THR A 134 -11.51 -15.85 1.23
N THR A 135 -12.42 -16.02 0.26
CA THR A 135 -12.52 -15.14 -0.92
C THR A 135 -12.95 -13.74 -0.53
N THR A 136 -13.90 -13.62 0.41
CA THR A 136 -14.42 -12.33 0.90
C THR A 136 -13.35 -11.59 1.70
N VAL A 137 -12.63 -12.29 2.56
CA VAL A 137 -11.52 -11.73 3.35
C VAL A 137 -10.40 -11.25 2.44
N LEU A 138 -9.98 -12.09 1.48
CA LEU A 138 -8.94 -11.72 0.53
C LEU A 138 -9.34 -10.53 -0.33
N GLN A 139 -10.58 -10.49 -0.84
CA GLN A 139 -11.07 -9.37 -1.63
C GLN A 139 -10.99 -8.05 -0.85
N SER A 140 -11.47 -8.04 0.39
CA SER A 140 -11.41 -6.85 1.26
C SER A 140 -9.97 -6.39 1.51
N LEU A 141 -9.05 -7.33 1.75
CA LEU A 141 -7.63 -7.03 1.93
C LEU A 141 -7.00 -6.42 0.67
N LEU A 142 -7.27 -6.99 -0.50
CA LEU A 142 -6.76 -6.49 -1.77
C LEU A 142 -7.34 -5.11 -2.12
N GLU A 143 -8.65 -4.90 -1.93
CA GLU A 143 -9.30 -3.61 -2.16
C GLU A 143 -8.72 -2.50 -1.28
N GLN A 144 -8.39 -2.80 -0.03
CA GLN A 144 -7.79 -1.83 0.88
C GLN A 144 -6.34 -1.48 0.53
N GLU A 145 -5.59 -2.40 -0.08
CA GLU A 145 -4.16 -2.26 -0.37
C GLU A 145 -3.86 -2.12 -1.87
N ALA A 146 -4.88 -1.85 -2.68
CA ALA A 146 -4.79 -1.61 -4.12
C ALA A 146 -5.09 -0.15 -4.49
N ILE A 147 -4.44 0.32 -5.56
CA ILE A 147 -4.79 1.59 -6.22
C ILE A 147 -5.17 1.34 -7.67
N PRO A 148 -6.24 1.98 -8.20
CA PRO A 148 -6.58 1.90 -9.61
C PRO A 148 -5.41 2.30 -10.52
N PHE A 149 -5.18 1.53 -11.58
CA PHE A 149 -4.08 1.72 -12.52
C PHE A 149 -4.07 3.13 -13.16
N LEU A 150 -5.25 3.72 -13.40
CA LEU A 150 -5.42 5.01 -14.06
C LEU A 150 -5.58 6.17 -13.06
N ALA A 151 -4.86 7.28 -13.28
CA ALA A 151 -4.92 8.46 -12.42
C ALA A 151 -6.32 9.07 -12.30
N ALA A 152 -7.07 9.13 -13.41
CA ALA A 152 -8.44 9.62 -13.42
C ALA A 152 -9.38 8.78 -12.53
N TYR A 153 -9.01 7.52 -12.24
CA TYR A 153 -9.79 6.63 -11.38
C TYR A 153 -9.52 6.78 -9.89
N ARG A 154 -8.41 7.43 -9.51
CA ARG A 154 -8.07 7.67 -8.09
C ARG A 154 -8.14 9.14 -7.70
N LEU A 155 -7.98 10.07 -8.64
CA LEU A 155 -7.98 11.52 -8.40
C LEU A 155 -9.31 12.17 -8.80
N THR A 156 -9.73 13.17 -8.02
CA THR A 156 -10.79 14.11 -8.40
C THR A 156 -10.25 15.14 -9.41
N GLU A 157 -11.11 16.01 -9.94
CA GLU A 157 -10.68 17.05 -10.88
C GLU A 157 -9.59 17.99 -10.29
N PRO A 158 -9.72 18.54 -9.06
CA PRO A 158 -8.63 19.26 -8.41
C PRO A 158 -7.35 18.43 -8.25
N GLY A 159 -7.48 17.14 -7.94
CA GLY A 159 -6.34 16.23 -7.84
C GLY A 159 -5.60 16.05 -9.17
N LEU A 160 -6.33 15.98 -10.28
CA LEU A 160 -5.76 15.90 -11.63
C LEU A 160 -5.06 17.19 -12.05
N GLU A 161 -5.56 18.36 -11.65
CA GLU A 161 -4.86 19.64 -11.85
C GLU A 161 -3.53 19.67 -11.10
N LYS A 162 -3.51 19.22 -9.85
CA LYS A 162 -2.27 19.07 -9.07
C LYS A 162 -1.31 18.09 -9.75
N ARG A 163 -1.82 16.96 -10.26
CA ARG A 163 -1.00 15.96 -10.99
C ARG A 163 -0.33 16.58 -12.22
N ALA A 164 -1.07 17.35 -13.01
CA ALA A 164 -0.51 18.06 -14.15
C ALA A 164 0.58 19.06 -13.74
N ALA A 165 0.46 19.74 -12.59
CA ALA A 165 1.51 20.61 -12.07
C ALA A 165 2.76 19.82 -11.64
N TRP A 166 2.59 18.66 -11.00
CA TRP A 166 3.67 17.73 -10.67
C TRP A 166 4.38 17.20 -11.92
N GLU A 167 3.62 16.76 -12.92
CA GLU A 167 4.18 16.24 -14.18
C GLU A 167 5.01 17.29 -14.92
N LYS A 168 4.55 18.54 -14.97
CA LYS A 168 5.34 19.67 -15.51
C LYS A 168 6.63 19.90 -14.72
N THR A 169 6.56 19.81 -13.39
CA THR A 169 7.74 19.96 -12.52
C THR A 169 8.77 18.87 -12.80
N TRP A 170 8.34 17.61 -12.87
CA TRP A 170 9.24 16.49 -13.18
C TRP A 170 9.85 16.58 -14.57
N ASP A 171 9.11 17.12 -15.54
CA ASP A 171 9.62 17.30 -16.89
C ASP A 171 10.70 18.39 -16.96
N LEU A 172 10.53 19.48 -16.21
CA LEU A 172 11.57 20.51 -16.03
C LEU A 172 12.80 19.94 -15.33
N GLN A 173 12.63 19.14 -14.27
CA GLN A 173 13.75 18.49 -13.56
C GLN A 173 14.53 17.56 -14.49
N ARG A 174 13.84 16.76 -15.32
CA ARG A 174 14.53 15.90 -16.29
C ARG A 174 15.25 16.68 -17.40
N ARG A 175 14.76 17.87 -17.76
CA ARG A 175 15.43 18.78 -18.71
C ARG A 175 16.69 19.36 -18.07
N GLU A 176 16.61 19.77 -16.82
CA GLU A 176 17.75 20.19 -16.00
C GLU A 176 18.79 19.07 -15.87
N ASP A 177 18.38 17.83 -15.60
CA ASP A 177 19.26 16.65 -15.52
C ASP A 177 20.00 16.36 -16.85
N ARG A 178 19.48 16.85 -17.98
CA ARG A 178 20.14 16.80 -19.30
C ARG A 178 21.07 17.98 -19.58
N GLY A 179 21.18 18.92 -18.64
CA GLY A 179 21.98 20.13 -18.76
C GLY A 179 21.28 21.30 -19.47
N GLU A 180 19.96 21.25 -19.66
CA GLU A 180 19.19 22.38 -20.19
C GLU A 180 19.01 23.47 -19.10
N ASP A 181 19.18 24.75 -19.44
CA ASP A 181 18.78 25.84 -18.56
C ASP A 181 17.25 26.00 -18.59
N VAL A 182 16.59 25.61 -17.50
CA VAL A 182 15.14 25.68 -17.32
C VAL A 182 14.70 26.80 -16.37
N GLY A 183 15.64 27.61 -15.88
CA GLY A 183 15.38 28.62 -14.86
C GLY A 183 14.87 28.04 -13.54
N THR A 184 14.05 28.80 -12.80
CA THR A 184 13.50 28.34 -11.51
C THR A 184 12.34 27.38 -11.70
N ILE A 185 12.53 26.14 -11.24
CA ILE A 185 11.48 25.11 -11.24
C ILE A 185 10.47 25.42 -10.11
N PRO A 186 9.18 25.62 -10.42
CA PRO A 186 8.17 25.90 -9.41
C PRO A 186 7.92 24.67 -8.53
N VAL A 187 7.71 24.89 -7.23
CA VAL A 187 7.31 23.82 -6.30
C VAL A 187 5.83 23.48 -6.52
N PRO A 188 5.48 22.23 -6.87
CA PRO A 188 4.10 21.85 -7.11
C PRO A 188 3.29 21.79 -5.80
N PRO A 189 1.95 21.96 -5.88
CA PRO A 189 1.08 21.92 -4.71
C PRO A 189 1.02 20.53 -4.07
N LYS A 190 0.89 20.48 -2.74
CA LYS A 190 0.66 19.23 -2.01
C LYS A 190 -0.78 18.73 -2.20
N TYR A 191 -0.92 17.41 -2.18
CA TYR A 191 -2.23 16.76 -2.14
C TYR A 191 -2.83 16.77 -0.73
N ASP A 192 -4.15 16.71 -0.67
CA ASP A 192 -4.97 16.47 0.51
C ASP A 192 -6.03 15.38 0.21
N GLN A 193 -6.87 15.06 1.20
CA GLN A 193 -7.84 13.97 1.08
C GLN A 193 -8.91 14.22 0.00
N LYS A 194 -9.33 15.47 -0.27
CA LYS A 194 -10.39 15.79 -1.25
C LYS A 194 -9.90 15.70 -2.70
N ASP A 195 -8.58 15.65 -2.90
CA ASP A 195 -7.99 15.41 -4.22
C ASP A 195 -8.12 13.95 -4.67
N PHE A 196 -8.45 13.04 -3.75
CA PHE A 196 -8.64 11.62 -4.02
C PHE A 196 -10.12 11.25 -3.99
N ARG A 197 -10.50 10.30 -4.85
CA ARG A 197 -11.88 9.81 -4.94
C ARG A 197 -12.27 8.93 -3.75
N ASP A 198 -11.30 8.28 -3.11
CA ASP A 198 -11.49 7.43 -1.94
C ASP A 198 -10.47 7.76 -0.84
N PRO A 199 -10.89 7.84 0.44
CA PRO A 199 -9.98 8.04 1.57
C PRO A 199 -8.83 7.03 1.67
N SER A 200 -9.07 5.76 1.28
CA SER A 200 -8.04 4.72 1.25
C SER A 200 -6.92 5.05 0.27
N PHE A 201 -7.24 5.72 -0.84
CA PHE A 201 -6.23 6.15 -1.81
C PHE A 201 -5.32 7.22 -1.22
N TYR A 202 -5.88 8.20 -0.51
CA TYR A 202 -5.08 9.20 0.20
C TYR A 202 -4.23 8.55 1.32
N ARG A 203 -4.75 7.55 2.03
CA ARG A 203 -3.97 6.79 3.03
C ARG A 203 -2.73 6.15 2.41
N LEU A 204 -2.87 5.52 1.24
CA LEU A 204 -1.80 4.84 0.52
C LEU A 204 -0.84 5.79 -0.22
N ARG A 205 -1.28 7.00 -0.59
CA ARG A 205 -0.51 7.93 -1.44
C ARG A 205 0.07 9.14 -0.68
N GLY A 206 -0.69 9.65 0.29
CA GLY A 206 -0.35 10.79 1.12
C GLY A 206 -0.20 12.12 0.35
N LYS A 207 0.40 13.10 1.01
CA LYS A 207 0.48 14.50 0.53
C LYS A 207 1.33 14.71 -0.73
N LEU A 208 2.11 13.71 -1.13
CA LEU A 208 3.05 13.76 -2.26
C LEU A 208 2.71 12.75 -3.36
N ASP A 209 1.57 12.05 -3.24
CA ASP A 209 1.17 10.96 -4.16
C ASP A 209 2.24 9.87 -4.32
N VAL A 210 2.91 9.51 -3.22
CA VAL A 210 3.99 8.51 -3.20
C VAL A 210 3.36 7.11 -3.13
N PRO A 211 3.70 6.17 -4.03
CA PRO A 211 3.22 4.80 -3.96
C PRO A 211 3.57 4.09 -2.65
N LYS A 212 2.55 3.60 -1.94
CA LYS A 212 2.70 2.72 -0.75
C LYS A 212 1.75 1.53 -0.78
N GLU A 213 0.93 1.43 -1.82
CA GLU A 213 0.09 0.28 -2.10
C GLU A 213 0.93 -0.95 -2.49
N ARG A 214 0.39 -2.14 -2.26
CA ARG A 214 1.01 -3.41 -2.67
C ARG A 214 0.48 -3.92 -4.00
N PHE A 215 -0.74 -3.52 -4.34
CA PHE A 215 -1.46 -4.00 -5.51
C PHE A 215 -1.92 -2.86 -6.42
N ILE A 216 -2.11 -3.20 -7.69
CA ILE A 216 -2.78 -2.36 -8.67
C ILE A 216 -4.13 -3.00 -8.93
N SER A 217 -5.23 -2.25 -8.93
CA SER A 217 -6.52 -2.74 -9.40
C SER A 217 -6.81 -2.29 -10.82
N TYR A 218 -7.51 -3.14 -11.58
CA TYR A 218 -7.92 -2.87 -12.98
C TYR A 218 -9.45 -2.83 -13.14
N PRO A 219 -10.13 -1.86 -12.50
CA PRO A 219 -11.58 -1.74 -12.63
C PRO A 219 -11.97 -1.41 -14.07
N GLY A 220 -12.95 -2.12 -14.61
CA GLY A 220 -13.40 -2.03 -16.00
C GLY A 220 -12.52 -2.81 -16.99
N CYS A 221 -11.64 -3.68 -16.51
CA CYS A 221 -10.87 -4.61 -17.33
C CYS A 221 -11.21 -6.07 -17.02
N GLU A 222 -12.23 -6.31 -16.21
CA GLU A 222 -12.73 -7.65 -15.89
C GLU A 222 -13.36 -8.31 -17.13
N SER A 223 -13.43 -9.64 -17.15
CA SER A 223 -14.19 -10.37 -18.18
C SER A 223 -15.69 -10.10 -18.01
N ASP A 224 -16.41 -9.90 -19.10
CA ASP A 224 -17.88 -9.74 -19.08
C ASP A 224 -18.60 -11.00 -18.57
N GLU A 225 -17.96 -12.17 -18.66
CA GLU A 225 -18.56 -13.44 -18.25
C GLU A 225 -18.74 -13.54 -16.72
N ASP A 226 -17.78 -13.04 -15.95
CA ASP A 226 -17.73 -13.25 -14.50
C ASP A 226 -17.55 -11.97 -13.67
N GLY A 227 -17.14 -10.86 -14.28
CA GLY A 227 -16.89 -9.59 -13.61
C GLY A 227 -15.86 -9.70 -12.49
N GLU A 228 -14.92 -10.64 -12.60
CA GLU A 228 -13.97 -10.94 -11.54
C GLU A 228 -12.90 -9.84 -11.41
N PRO A 229 -12.71 -9.24 -10.22
CA PRO A 229 -11.76 -8.16 -10.06
C PRO A 229 -10.32 -8.64 -10.32
N LEU A 230 -9.59 -7.85 -11.09
CA LEU A 230 -8.22 -8.10 -11.49
C LEU A 230 -7.22 -7.26 -10.69
N TYR A 231 -6.13 -7.91 -10.27
CA TYR A 231 -5.07 -7.30 -9.48
C TYR A 231 -3.69 -7.51 -10.13
N GLY A 232 -2.87 -6.46 -10.14
CA GLY A 232 -1.46 -6.48 -10.54
C GLY A 232 -0.55 -6.15 -9.37
N TRP A 233 0.75 -6.34 -9.56
CA TRP A 233 1.73 -6.05 -8.53
C TRP A 233 2.21 -4.59 -8.62
N ALA A 234 2.17 -3.86 -7.50
CA ALA A 234 2.61 -2.46 -7.47
C ALA A 234 4.12 -2.29 -7.71
N GLY A 235 4.90 -3.37 -7.51
CA GLY A 235 6.36 -3.36 -7.75
C GLY A 235 6.77 -3.47 -9.22
N TRP A 236 5.83 -3.69 -10.15
CA TRP A 236 6.13 -3.66 -11.57
C TRP A 236 6.63 -2.28 -12.02
N THR A 237 7.64 -2.29 -12.88
CA THR A 237 8.10 -1.12 -13.62
C THR A 237 6.97 -0.52 -14.47
N PRO A 238 7.03 0.76 -14.85
CA PRO A 238 6.04 1.33 -15.77
C PRO A 238 5.88 0.53 -17.07
N TYR A 239 6.97 -0.08 -17.57
CA TYR A 239 6.94 -0.90 -18.77
C TYR A 239 6.27 -2.25 -18.56
N GLU A 240 6.57 -2.97 -17.48
CA GLU A 240 5.85 -4.21 -17.13
C GLU A 240 4.35 -3.95 -16.93
N ARG A 241 3.99 -2.82 -16.31
CA ARG A 241 2.59 -2.39 -16.19
C ARG A 241 1.94 -2.12 -17.56
N ALA A 242 2.68 -1.54 -18.50
CA ALA A 242 2.21 -1.32 -19.87
C ALA A 242 2.03 -2.65 -20.61
N GLN A 243 2.96 -3.59 -20.45
CA GLN A 243 2.84 -4.96 -20.98
C GLN A 243 1.62 -5.68 -20.41
N ALA A 244 1.37 -5.56 -19.11
CA ALA A 244 0.19 -6.14 -18.48
C ALA A 244 -1.12 -5.56 -19.07
N LEU A 245 -1.17 -4.25 -19.35
CA LEU A 245 -2.32 -3.63 -20.00
C LEU A 245 -2.47 -4.08 -21.46
N MET A 246 -1.38 -4.16 -22.23
CA MET A 246 -1.42 -4.67 -23.61
C MET A 246 -1.90 -6.13 -23.66
N ALA A 247 -1.46 -6.97 -22.72
CA ALA A 247 -1.95 -8.35 -22.63
C ALA A 247 -3.45 -8.42 -22.28
N LEU A 248 -3.94 -7.51 -21.43
CA LEU A 248 -5.39 -7.40 -21.16
C LEU A 248 -6.15 -6.91 -22.39
N ASP A 249 -5.58 -6.01 -23.20
CA ASP A 249 -6.17 -5.54 -24.45
C ASP A 249 -6.28 -6.66 -25.48
N GLU A 250 -5.22 -7.47 -25.62
CA GLU A 250 -5.19 -8.65 -26.48
C GLU A 250 -6.27 -9.68 -26.07
N LEU A 251 -6.44 -9.92 -24.77
CA LEU A 251 -7.50 -10.80 -24.26
C LEU A 251 -8.90 -10.23 -24.57
N ALA A 252 -9.09 -8.94 -24.40
CA ALA A 252 -10.36 -8.28 -24.71
C ALA A 252 -10.65 -8.30 -26.22
N GLU A 253 -9.63 -8.12 -27.06
CA GLU A 253 -9.76 -8.27 -28.52
C GLU A 253 -10.13 -9.71 -28.92
N GLN A 254 -9.51 -10.73 -28.31
CA GLN A 254 -9.85 -12.14 -28.53
C GLN A 254 -11.28 -12.48 -28.09
N ALA A 255 -11.79 -11.80 -27.06
CA ALA A 255 -13.17 -11.88 -26.61
C ALA A 255 -14.12 -10.98 -27.42
N GLU A 256 -13.65 -10.39 -28.53
CA GLU A 256 -14.42 -9.51 -29.42
C GLU A 256 -14.99 -8.26 -28.74
N VAL A 257 -14.36 -7.80 -27.64
CA VAL A 257 -14.78 -6.58 -26.92
C VAL A 257 -14.51 -5.34 -27.79
N PRO A 258 -15.53 -4.49 -28.05
CA PRO A 258 -15.37 -3.29 -28.86
C PRO A 258 -14.30 -2.34 -28.29
N VAL A 259 -13.54 -1.65 -29.16
CA VAL A 259 -12.51 -0.68 -28.75
C VAL A 259 -13.09 0.40 -27.83
N ALA A 260 -14.34 0.82 -28.08
CA ALA A 260 -15.04 1.81 -27.25
C ALA A 260 -15.18 1.39 -25.78
N GLU A 261 -15.31 0.09 -25.51
CA GLU A 261 -15.40 -0.47 -24.15
C GLU A 261 -14.02 -0.66 -23.53
N ARG A 262 -12.97 -0.72 -24.36
CA ARG A 262 -11.56 -0.82 -23.96
C ARG A 262 -10.90 0.54 -23.68
N HIS A 263 -11.61 1.67 -23.85
CA HIS A 263 -11.06 3.01 -23.64
C HIS A 263 -10.43 3.22 -22.25
N GLY A 264 -10.99 2.64 -21.19
CA GLY A 264 -10.40 2.71 -19.84
C GLY A 264 -9.01 2.10 -19.77
N LEU A 265 -8.86 0.91 -20.37
CA LEU A 265 -7.60 0.20 -20.48
C LEU A 265 -6.59 1.02 -21.31
N LEU A 266 -7.00 1.45 -22.51
CA LEU A 266 -6.15 2.23 -23.42
C LEU A 266 -5.73 3.58 -22.80
N ALA A 267 -6.60 4.22 -22.02
CA ALA A 267 -6.25 5.43 -21.30
C ALA A 267 -5.19 5.19 -20.23
N GLY A 268 -5.22 4.04 -19.55
CA GLY A 268 -4.15 3.64 -18.65
C GLY A 268 -2.84 3.32 -19.35
N LEU A 269 -2.89 2.71 -20.54
CA LEU A 269 -1.71 2.46 -21.36
C LEU A 269 -1.07 3.78 -21.79
N ALA A 270 -1.87 4.72 -22.32
CA ALA A 270 -1.44 6.07 -22.65
C ALA A 270 -0.87 6.82 -21.44
N PHE A 271 -1.49 6.68 -20.26
CA PHE A 271 -0.99 7.26 -19.01
C PHE A 271 0.42 6.78 -18.66
N LEU A 272 0.79 5.53 -18.97
CA LEU A 272 2.10 4.97 -18.65
C LEU A 272 3.22 5.39 -19.61
N VAL A 273 2.89 5.80 -20.84
CA VAL A 273 3.89 6.13 -21.89
C VAL A 273 4.99 7.09 -21.42
N PRO A 274 4.68 8.23 -20.77
CA PRO A 274 5.72 9.13 -20.29
C PRO A 274 6.64 8.46 -19.27
N TYR A 275 6.09 7.62 -18.39
CA TYR A 275 6.82 6.93 -17.32
C TYR A 275 7.70 5.81 -17.86
N VAL A 276 7.25 5.09 -18.90
CA VAL A 276 8.08 4.12 -19.64
C VAL A 276 9.30 4.81 -20.22
N ARG A 277 9.12 6.00 -20.80
CA ARG A 277 10.20 6.80 -21.39
C ARG A 277 11.26 7.24 -20.37
N TRP A 278 10.94 7.28 -19.08
CA TRP A 278 11.89 7.71 -18.03
C TRP A 278 13.00 6.69 -17.77
N GLY A 279 12.80 5.42 -18.15
CA GLY A 279 13.88 4.44 -18.12
C GLY A 279 13.41 3.01 -17.86
N LEU A 280 14.15 2.06 -18.42
CA LEU A 280 14.05 0.64 -18.09
C LEU A 280 15.22 0.26 -17.18
N PRO A 281 14.98 -0.38 -16.03
CA PRO A 281 16.06 -0.78 -15.14
C PRO A 281 16.93 -1.87 -15.78
N ARG A 282 18.24 -1.75 -15.61
CA ARG A 282 19.23 -2.77 -15.95
C ARG A 282 19.65 -3.57 -14.72
N PRO A 283 20.20 -4.80 -14.89
CA PRO A 283 20.70 -5.61 -13.78
C PRO A 283 21.80 -4.95 -12.95
N ASP A 284 22.53 -3.98 -13.52
CA ASP A 284 23.59 -3.22 -12.86
C ASP A 284 23.08 -1.98 -12.09
N GLY A 285 21.76 -1.76 -12.05
CA GLY A 285 21.12 -0.62 -11.38
C GLY A 285 21.06 0.65 -12.23
N THR A 286 21.55 0.64 -13.47
CA THR A 286 21.44 1.78 -14.40
C THR A 286 20.11 1.76 -15.18
N LEU A 287 19.81 2.85 -15.89
CA LEU A 287 18.62 2.95 -16.74
C LEU A 287 18.99 2.84 -18.23
N ASP A 288 18.26 2.02 -18.98
CA ASP A 288 18.30 2.03 -20.44
C ASP A 288 17.34 3.05 -21.03
N LEU A 289 17.83 4.27 -21.21
CA LEU A 289 17.02 5.35 -21.81
C LEU A 289 16.76 5.15 -23.30
N ALA A 290 17.62 4.42 -24.03
CA ALA A 290 17.43 4.19 -25.45
C ALA A 290 16.32 3.17 -25.69
N ALA A 291 16.40 2.01 -25.01
CA ALA A 291 15.34 1.02 -25.06
C ALA A 291 14.01 1.56 -24.51
N ALA A 292 14.04 2.34 -23.43
CA ALA A 292 12.86 3.02 -22.90
C ALA A 292 12.16 3.91 -23.93
N ARG A 293 12.93 4.70 -24.70
CA ARG A 293 12.37 5.54 -25.77
C ARG A 293 11.75 4.71 -26.88
N THR A 294 12.43 3.66 -27.34
CA THR A 294 11.90 2.74 -28.35
C THR A 294 10.59 2.11 -27.89
N ALA A 295 10.57 1.53 -26.68
CA ALA A 295 9.37 0.93 -26.09
C ALA A 295 8.21 1.92 -25.98
N ALA A 296 8.47 3.16 -25.52
CA ALA A 296 7.45 4.20 -25.45
C ALA A 296 6.89 4.54 -26.84
N THR A 297 7.74 4.65 -27.87
CA THR A 297 7.32 4.94 -29.25
C THR A 297 6.51 3.80 -29.88
N GLU A 298 6.85 2.54 -29.56
CA GLU A 298 6.07 1.37 -29.99
C GLU A 298 4.68 1.38 -29.37
N ILE A 299 4.58 1.63 -28.06
CA ILE A 299 3.28 1.76 -27.36
C ILE A 299 2.45 2.90 -27.95
N GLU A 300 3.05 4.06 -28.23
CA GLU A 300 2.37 5.18 -28.90
C GLU A 300 1.86 4.80 -30.30
N ALA A 301 2.62 4.00 -31.05
CA ALA A 301 2.19 3.53 -32.38
C ALA A 301 0.98 2.59 -32.28
N ILE A 302 0.98 1.67 -31.31
CA ILE A 302 -0.15 0.77 -31.01
C ILE A 302 -1.39 1.59 -30.64
N LEU A 303 -1.26 2.53 -29.71
CA LEU A 303 -2.37 3.41 -29.30
C LEU A 303 -2.95 4.19 -30.49
N ARG A 304 -2.09 4.76 -31.33
CA ARG A 304 -2.52 5.51 -32.52
C ARG A 304 -3.29 4.65 -33.51
N ASP A 305 -2.85 3.41 -33.73
CA ASP A 305 -3.52 2.48 -34.62
C ASP A 305 -4.91 2.08 -34.08
N LEU A 306 -4.97 1.67 -32.81
CA LEU A 306 -6.23 1.26 -32.16
C LEU A 306 -7.26 2.39 -32.11
N LEU A 307 -6.85 3.59 -31.68
CA LEU A 307 -7.74 4.75 -31.58
C LEU A 307 -8.12 5.31 -32.96
N GLY A 308 -7.20 5.24 -33.92
CA GLY A 308 -7.42 5.72 -35.29
C GLY A 308 -8.56 4.99 -36.00
N ARG A 309 -8.74 3.69 -35.73
CA ARG A 309 -9.85 2.89 -36.26
C ARG A 309 -11.24 3.41 -35.83
N GLU A 310 -11.32 4.03 -34.66
CA GLU A 310 -12.54 4.64 -34.10
C GLU A 310 -12.61 6.16 -34.33
N GLY A 311 -11.64 6.74 -35.05
CA GLY A 311 -11.56 8.20 -35.24
C GLY A 311 -11.28 8.98 -33.96
N MET A 312 -10.69 8.33 -32.95
CA MET A 312 -10.36 8.93 -31.65
C MET A 312 -8.89 9.35 -31.60
N THR A 313 -8.60 10.45 -30.91
CA THR A 313 -7.25 10.92 -30.59
C THR A 313 -6.90 10.65 -29.13
N GLU A 314 -5.61 10.61 -28.79
CA GLU A 314 -5.14 10.49 -27.41
C GLU A 314 -5.68 11.62 -26.51
N ALA A 315 -5.84 12.83 -27.04
CA ALA A 315 -6.42 13.96 -26.32
C ALA A 315 -7.90 13.74 -26.00
N GLN A 316 -8.67 13.19 -26.95
CA GLN A 316 -10.05 12.79 -26.72
C GLN A 316 -10.13 11.63 -25.71
N LEU A 317 -9.20 10.67 -25.75
CA LEU A 317 -9.13 9.58 -24.78
C LEU A 317 -8.85 10.09 -23.37
N ALA A 318 -7.93 11.05 -23.22
CA ALA A 318 -7.67 11.69 -21.94
C ALA A 318 -8.90 12.47 -21.42
N ALA A 319 -9.63 13.16 -22.30
CA ALA A 319 -10.88 13.83 -21.93
C ALA A 319 -11.97 12.82 -21.53
N TRP A 320 -12.09 11.71 -22.27
CA TRP A 320 -12.99 10.60 -21.96
C TRP A 320 -12.69 10.04 -20.57
N ALA A 321 -11.43 9.76 -20.26
CA ALA A 321 -11.01 9.20 -18.96
C ALA A 321 -11.36 10.12 -17.77
N LYS A 322 -11.30 11.44 -17.95
CA LYS A 322 -11.72 12.40 -16.92
C LYS A 322 -13.22 12.38 -16.68
N ALA A 323 -14.00 12.25 -17.76
CA ALA A 323 -15.46 12.24 -17.73
C ALA A 323 -16.05 10.89 -17.26
N HIS A 324 -15.30 9.80 -17.39
CA HIS A 324 -15.73 8.44 -17.04
C HIS A 324 -14.96 7.94 -15.82
N PRO A 325 -15.45 8.20 -14.58
CA PRO A 325 -14.87 7.61 -13.37
C PRO A 325 -14.95 6.07 -13.42
N PRO A 326 -14.20 5.35 -12.57
CA PRO A 326 -14.16 3.90 -12.61
C PRO A 326 -15.58 3.35 -12.45
N PRO A 327 -15.91 2.26 -13.17
CA PRO A 327 -17.19 1.60 -12.98
C PRO A 327 -17.34 1.25 -11.49
N LYS A 328 -18.53 1.51 -10.93
CA LYS A 328 -18.78 1.22 -9.51
C LYS A 328 -18.58 -0.27 -9.29
N THR A 329 -17.59 -0.65 -8.49
CA THR A 329 -17.44 -2.03 -8.02
C THR A 329 -18.76 -2.43 -7.34
N ARG A 330 -19.39 -3.51 -7.82
CA ARG A 330 -20.58 -4.05 -7.19
C ARG A 330 -20.19 -4.51 -5.79
N ALA A 331 -20.58 -3.76 -4.76
CA ALA A 331 -20.36 -4.17 -3.39
C ALA A 331 -20.94 -5.58 -3.16
N PRO A 332 -20.20 -6.49 -2.50
CA PRO A 332 -20.73 -7.79 -2.16
C PRO A 332 -21.97 -7.62 -1.28
N ARG A 333 -23.06 -8.27 -1.68
CA ARG A 333 -24.36 -8.21 -1.02
C ARG A 333 -24.19 -8.82 0.37
N LYS A 334 -24.06 -7.99 1.43
CA LYS A 334 -24.07 -8.47 2.82
C LYS A 334 -25.31 -9.33 3.02
N LYS A 335 -25.15 -10.66 3.11
CA LYS A 335 -26.21 -11.55 3.58
C LYS A 335 -26.50 -11.13 5.02
N ARG A 336 -27.61 -10.43 5.25
CA ARG A 336 -28.15 -10.26 6.60
C ARG A 336 -28.27 -11.65 7.21
N ALA A 337 -27.55 -11.91 8.29
CA ALA A 337 -27.82 -13.05 9.15
C ALA A 337 -29.31 -12.99 9.50
N LYS A 338 -30.07 -14.02 9.11
CA LYS A 338 -31.41 -14.20 9.63
C LYS A 338 -31.23 -14.54 11.10
N ASN A 339 -31.57 -13.60 11.98
CA ASN A 339 -31.86 -13.94 13.36
C ASN A 339 -32.99 -14.98 13.33
N HIS A 340 -32.69 -16.20 13.76
CA HIS A 340 -33.72 -17.14 14.17
C HIS A 340 -34.02 -16.82 15.64
N ASP A 341 -35.19 -16.22 15.86
CA ASP A 341 -35.92 -16.29 17.13
C ASP A 341 -36.39 -17.73 17.39
#